data_AF-A0A7C5LA97-F1
#
_entry.id   AF-A0A7C5LA97-F1
#
_cell.length_a   1.000
_cell.length_b   1.000
_cell.length_c   1.000
_cell.angle_alpha   90.00
_cell.angle_beta   90.00
_cell.angle_gamma   90.00
#
_symmetry.space_group_name_H-M   'P 1'
#
loop_
_entity.id
_entity.type
_entity.pdbx_description
1 polymer ?
#
loop_
_entity_poly.entity_id
_entity_poly.type
_entity_poly.pdbx_seq_one_letter_code
_entity_poly.pdbx_strand_id
1 'polypeptide(L)' 'MSSSGEKKEFIEFDGVKIFSATKAKERDELGEVITRWIKDHPEYEIVDKCVTQSSDKEFHCLTISIFYREKK' A
#
# COMPACT_ATOMS: atom_id res chain seq x y z
N MET A 1 -0.59 -34.89 12.24
CA MET A 1 0.02 -33.68 11.67
C MET A 1 -0.93 -33.16 10.61
N SER A 2 -1.88 -32.30 10.99
CA SER A 2 -2.85 -31.75 10.06
C SER A 2 -2.58 -30.26 9.95
N SER A 3 -2.22 -29.83 8.75
CA SER A 3 -1.97 -28.44 8.38
C SER A 3 -3.15 -27.57 8.78
N SER A 4 -2.96 -26.70 9.77
CA SER A 4 -3.84 -25.57 10.01
C SER A 4 -3.68 -24.62 8.83
N GLY A 5 -4.63 -24.67 7.90
CA GLY A 5 -4.68 -23.75 6.76
C GLY A 5 -4.69 -22.30 7.25
N GLU A 6 -3.81 -21.50 6.65
CA GLU A 6 -3.80 -20.05 6.83
C GLU A 6 -5.17 -19.49 6.43
N LYS A 7 -5.95 -19.03 7.41
CA LYS A 7 -7.17 -18.29 7.14
C LYS A 7 -6.77 -16.97 6.48
N LYS A 8 -6.97 -16.86 5.17
CA LYS A 8 -6.97 -15.55 4.50
C LYS A 8 -8.18 -14.77 5.01
N GLU A 9 -7.95 -13.89 5.97
CA GLU A 9 -8.93 -12.88 6.36
C GLU A 9 -9.14 -11.95 5.18
N PHE A 10 -10.38 -11.92 4.66
CA PHE A 10 -10.77 -10.96 3.65
C PHE A 10 -11.11 -9.67 4.38
N ILE A 11 -10.21 -8.69 4.30
CA ILE A 11 -10.45 -7.36 4.82
C ILE A 11 -11.37 -6.64 3.83
N GLU A 12 -12.57 -6.23 4.29
CA GLU A 12 -13.48 -5.41 3.49
C GLU A 12 -12.86 -4.01 3.28
N PHE A 13 -12.77 -3.57 2.04
CA PHE A 13 -12.27 -2.24 1.66
C PHE A 13 -13.20 -1.63 0.60
N ASP A 14 -13.32 -0.30 0.61
CA ASP A 14 -14.11 0.44 -0.39
C ASP A 14 -13.25 0.86 -1.59
N GLY A 15 -11.94 1.04 -1.37
CA GLY A 15 -11.02 1.46 -2.43
C GLY A 15 -9.56 1.09 -2.17
N VAL A 16 -8.75 1.28 -3.22
CA VAL A 16 -7.30 1.11 -3.17
C VAL A 16 -6.61 2.31 -3.81
N LYS A 17 -5.59 2.82 -3.14
CA LYS A 17 -4.70 3.86 -3.64
C LYS A 17 -3.31 3.27 -3.87
N ILE A 18 -2.83 3.35 -5.10
CA ILE A 18 -1.55 2.78 -5.51
C ILE A 18 -0.53 3.92 -5.70
N PHE A 19 0.62 3.78 -5.06
CA PHE A 19 1.76 4.69 -5.16
C PHE A 19 2.96 3.91 -5.69
N SER A 20 3.57 4.35 -6.78
CA SER A 20 4.72 3.67 -7.39
C SER A 20 5.86 4.65 -7.67
N ALA A 21 7.09 4.23 -7.39
CA ALA A 21 8.30 4.98 -7.70
C ALA A 21 9.32 4.09 -8.41
N THR A 22 9.92 4.61 -9.48
CA THR A 22 10.95 3.92 -10.27
C THR A 22 12.34 4.54 -10.06
N LYS A 23 12.41 5.86 -9.79
CA LYS A 23 13.67 6.56 -9.50
C LYS A 23 13.99 6.60 -8.01
N ALA A 24 15.27 6.63 -7.69
CA ALA A 24 15.76 6.66 -6.32
C ALA A 24 15.24 7.87 -5.52
N LYS A 25 15.20 9.06 -6.14
CA LYS A 25 14.68 10.27 -5.49
C LYS A 25 13.17 10.16 -5.18
N GLU A 26 12.39 9.65 -6.12
CA GLU A 26 10.95 9.45 -5.95
C GLU A 26 10.63 8.41 -4.87
N ARG A 27 11.53 7.44 -4.61
CA ARG A 27 11.38 6.47 -3.51
C ARG A 27 11.42 7.13 -2.14
N ASP A 28 12.27 8.15 -1.97
CA ASP A 28 12.39 8.90 -0.71
C ASP A 28 11.15 9.77 -0.46
N GLU A 29 10.69 10.46 -1.51
CA GLU A 29 9.50 11.32 -1.46
C GLU A 29 8.18 10.53 -1.33
N LEU A 30 8.16 9.24 -1.72
CA LEU A 30 6.96 8.40 -1.72
C LEU A 30 6.29 8.34 -0.34
N GLY A 31 7.09 8.25 0.73
CA GLY A 31 6.59 8.20 2.11
C GLY A 31 5.88 9.49 2.52
N GLU A 32 6.43 10.64 2.13
CA GLU A 32 5.81 11.95 2.38
C GLU A 32 4.52 12.12 1.59
N VAL A 33 4.51 11.69 0.32
CA VAL A 33 3.31 11.71 -0.53
C VAL A 33 2.19 10.87 0.07
N ILE A 34 2.49 9.64 0.51
CA ILE A 34 1.51 8.76 1.16
C ILE A 34 1.00 9.39 2.45
N THR A 35 1.90 9.90 3.29
CA THR A 35 1.54 10.52 4.57
C THR A 35 0.66 11.75 4.36
N ARG A 36 0.98 12.57 3.35
CA ARG A 36 0.17 13.73 2.98
C ARG A 36 -1.20 13.33 2.48
N TRP A 37 -1.28 12.31 1.63
CA TRP A 37 -2.56 11.79 1.13
C TRP A 37 -3.44 11.28 2.29
N ILE A 38 -2.90 10.51 3.24
CA ILE A 38 -3.65 10.04 4.40
C ILE A 38 -4.17 11.21 5.26
N LYS A 39 -3.38 12.28 5.40
CA LYS A 39 -3.79 13.48 6.15
C LYS A 39 -4.86 14.31 5.44
N ASP A 40 -4.78 14.39 4.12
CA ASP A 40 -5.74 15.12 3.28
C ASP A 40 -7.11 14.41 3.22
N HIS A 41 -7.11 13.11 3.49
CA HIS A 41 -8.29 12.25 3.46
C HIS A 41 -8.68 11.68 4.83
N PRO A 42 -9.13 12.52 5.79
CA PRO A 42 -9.53 12.07 7.11
C PRO A 42 -10.80 11.20 7.08
N GLU A 43 -11.60 11.27 6.01
CA GLU A 43 -12.77 10.42 5.81
C GLU A 43 -12.40 8.95 5.52
N TYR A 44 -11.15 8.67 5.14
CA TYR A 44 -10.70 7.30 4.89
C TYR A 44 -10.07 6.67 6.13
N GLU A 45 -10.39 5.40 6.36
CA GLU A 45 -9.71 4.52 7.30
C GLU A 45 -8.85 3.53 6.52
N ILE A 46 -7.55 3.47 6.81
CA ILE A 46 -6.64 2.54 6.16
C ILE A 46 -6.80 1.16 6.79
N VAL A 47 -7.21 0.18 5.98
CA VAL A 47 -7.53 -1.17 6.45
C VAL A 47 -6.42 -2.17 6.17
N ASP A 48 -5.65 -1.97 5.09
CA ASP A 48 -4.51 -2.83 4.75
C ASP A 48 -3.47 -2.04 3.93
N LYS A 49 -2.25 -2.58 3.86
CA LYS A 49 -1.21 -2.07 2.97
C LYS A 49 -0.38 -3.23 2.41
N CYS A 50 -0.10 -3.17 1.12
CA CYS A 50 0.81 -4.09 0.46
C CYS A 50 1.99 -3.33 -0.14
N VAL A 51 3.21 -3.79 0.17
CA VAL A 51 4.44 -3.26 -0.43
C VAL A 51 4.97 -4.30 -1.40
N THR A 52 5.02 -3.95 -2.68
CA THR A 52 5.58 -4.79 -3.73
C THR A 52 6.87 -4.15 -4.24
N GLN A 53 7.95 -4.91 -4.18
CA GLN A 53 9.23 -4.52 -4.75
C GLN A 53 9.53 -5.40 -5.95
N SER A 54 9.91 -4.78 -7.06
CA SER A 54 10.42 -5.47 -8.25
C SER A 54 11.79 -4.90 -8.57
N SER A 55 12.80 -5.77 -8.59
CA SER A 55 14.18 -5.39 -8.90
C SER A 55 14.52 -5.93 -10.28
N ASP A 56 14.55 -5.05 -11.28
CA ASP A 56 15.27 -5.32 -12.52
C ASP A 56 16.70 -4.80 -12.38
N LYS A 57 17.67 -5.39 -13.11
CA LYS A 57 19.12 -5.15 -12.95
C LYS A 57 19.54 -3.67 -12.97
N GLU A 58 18.71 -2.80 -13.52
CA GLU A 58 19.00 -1.36 -13.66
C GLU A 58 18.01 -0.46 -12.88
N PHE A 59 16.84 -0.98 -12.46
CA PHE A 59 15.81 -0.21 -11.76
C PHE A 59 15.02 -1.02 -10.73
N HIS A 60 14.96 -0.50 -9.49
CA HIS A 60 14.16 -1.07 -8.41
C HIS A 60 12.78 -0.37 -8.33
N CYS A 61 11.74 -0.93 -8.91
CA CYS A 61 10.40 -0.40 -8.74
C CYS A 61 9.88 -0.70 -7.32
N LEU A 62 9.43 0.33 -6.60
CA LEU A 62 8.72 0.20 -5.33
C LEU A 62 7.26 0.61 -5.55
N THR A 63 6.34 -0.28 -5.23
CA THR A 63 4.89 -0.01 -5.26
C THR A 63 4.31 -0.22 -3.87
N ILE A 64 3.55 0.75 -3.39
CA ILE A 64 2.82 0.70 -2.13
C ILE A 64 1.34 0.85 -2.47
N SER A 65 0.58 -0.20 -2.20
CA SER A 65 -0.87 -0.20 -2.31
C SER A 65 -1.48 -0.02 -0.94
N ILE A 66 -2.30 1.01 -0.78
CA ILE A 66 -3.03 1.34 0.44
C ILE A 66 -4.50 1.01 0.22
N PHE A 67 -5.04 0.08 0.98
CA PHE A 67 -6.45 -0.26 0.96
C PHE A 67 -7.16 0.55 2.04
N TYR A 68 -8.29 1.14 1.69
CA TYR A 68 -9.03 2.00 2.60
C TYR A 68 -10.53 1.77 2.51
N ARG A 69 -11.22 2.17 3.57
CA ARG A 69 -12.68 2.23 3.64
C ARG A 69 -13.14 3.63 4.04
N GLU A 70 -14.33 4.02 3.62
CA GLU A 70 -14.93 5.30 4.01
C GLU A 70 -15.50 5.18 5.43
N LYS A 71 -15.16 6.14 6.30
CA LYS A 71 -15.74 6.24 7.64
C LYS A 71 -17.19 6.71 7.48
N LYS A 72 -18.14 5.82 7.76
CA LYS A 72 -19.56 6.14 7.83
C LYS A 72 -19.91 7.02 9.02
#